data_AF-A0A1V6V1V5-F1
#
_entry.id   AF-A0A1V6V1V5-F1
#
_cell.length_a   1.000
_cell.length_b   1.000
_cell.length_c   1.000
_cell.angle_alpha   90.00
_cell.angle_beta   90.00
_cell.angle_gamma   90.00
#
_symmetry.space_group_name_H-M   'P 1'
#
loop_
_entity.id
_entity.type
_entity.pdbx_description
1 polymer ?
#
loop_
_entity_poly.entity_id
_entity_poly.type
_entity_poly.pdbx_seq_one_letter_code
_entity_poly.pdbx_strand_id
1 'polypeptide(L)'
;MVLQAGGYNRYREQCATNLGDLADIVVKRYEGDSNNLLLDAGCGIDKVGRLLKEAKGIGDLAVEIYFNSVQSVWPSIAPSVDSRSLKTAAEIGIGTDLDEIYNALDRDPKRMSWFANGLSEVQLKKKQEVRDFEPAYQIHQCILTRMTRL
;
A
#
# COMPACT_ATOMS: atom_id res chain seq x y z
N MET A 1 -19.93 -2.40 -9.98
CA MET A 1 -19.45 -1.22 -9.19
C MET A 1 -18.01 -1.50 -8.74
N VAL A 2 -17.05 -0.61 -9.01
CA VAL A 2 -15.60 -0.90 -8.92
C VAL A 2 -15.13 -1.37 -7.52
N LEU A 3 -15.57 -0.70 -6.44
CA LEU A 3 -15.18 -1.09 -5.07
C LEU A 3 -15.77 -2.43 -4.59
N GLN A 4 -16.89 -2.85 -5.18
CA GLN A 4 -17.48 -4.17 -4.90
C GLN A 4 -16.64 -5.29 -5.53
N ALA A 5 -16.18 -5.08 -6.77
CA ALA A 5 -15.25 -5.99 -7.43
C ALA A 5 -13.90 -6.07 -6.70
N GLY A 6 -13.46 -4.96 -6.09
CA GLY A 6 -12.25 -4.91 -5.25
C GLY A 6 -12.40 -5.51 -3.83
N GLY A 7 -13.53 -6.14 -3.50
CA GLY A 7 -13.71 -6.81 -2.21
C GLY A 7 -13.99 -5.89 -1.02
N TYR A 8 -14.22 -4.59 -1.23
CA TYR A 8 -14.50 -3.61 -0.17
C TYR A 8 -15.97 -3.57 0.26
N ASN A 9 -16.69 -4.69 0.17
CA ASN A 9 -18.16 -4.71 0.27
C ASN A 9 -18.69 -4.18 1.62
N ARG A 10 -17.96 -4.44 2.72
CA ARG A 10 -18.30 -3.92 4.07
C ARG A 10 -18.05 -2.43 4.27
N TYR A 11 -17.16 -1.82 3.49
CA TYR A 11 -16.69 -0.44 3.69
C TYR A 11 -16.85 0.43 2.44
N ARG A 12 -17.60 -0.03 1.43
CA ARG A 12 -17.66 0.58 0.11
C ARG A 12 -18.07 2.06 0.14
N GLU A 13 -19.08 2.40 0.93
CA GLU A 13 -19.60 3.77 1.05
C GLU A 13 -18.57 4.67 1.72
N GLN A 14 -18.06 4.26 2.89
CA GLN A 14 -17.05 5.05 3.60
C GLN A 14 -15.75 5.20 2.81
N CYS A 15 -15.33 4.15 2.11
CA CYS A 15 -14.15 4.16 1.25
C CYS A 15 -14.34 5.10 0.06
N ALA A 16 -15.50 5.04 -0.62
CA ALA A 16 -15.85 5.95 -1.70
C ALA A 16 -15.85 7.41 -1.24
N THR A 17 -16.47 7.71 -0.09
CA THR A 17 -16.47 9.07 0.48
C THR A 17 -15.05 9.52 0.80
N ASN A 18 -14.25 8.73 1.53
CA ASN A 18 -12.89 9.12 1.88
C ASN A 18 -12.00 9.34 0.64
N LEU A 19 -12.19 8.53 -0.41
CA LEU A 19 -11.44 8.70 -1.66
C LEU A 19 -11.85 9.98 -2.40
N GLY A 20 -13.14 10.32 -2.40
CA GLY A 20 -13.65 11.58 -2.90
C GLY A 20 -13.09 12.77 -2.14
N ASP A 21 -13.14 12.73 -0.80
CA ASP A 21 -12.59 13.77 0.09
C ASP A 21 -11.08 13.97 -0.14
N LEU A 22 -10.34 12.87 -0.30
CA LEU A 22 -8.90 12.92 -0.60
C LEU A 22 -8.63 13.58 -1.96
N ALA A 23 -9.37 13.19 -3.01
CA ALA A 23 -9.24 13.78 -4.33
C ALA A 23 -9.54 15.29 -4.30
N ASP A 24 -10.58 15.68 -3.54
CA ASP A 24 -10.94 17.08 -3.33
C ASP A 24 -9.82 17.87 -2.63
N ILE A 25 -9.16 17.29 -1.63
CA ILE A 25 -8.00 17.92 -0.96
C ILE A 25 -6.87 18.14 -1.98
N VAL A 26 -6.53 17.11 -2.76
CA VAL A 26 -5.43 17.21 -3.74
C VAL A 26 -5.73 18.27 -4.80
N VAL A 27 -6.96 18.31 -5.33
CA VAL A 27 -7.33 19.30 -6.35
C VAL A 27 -7.43 20.71 -5.77
N LYS A 28 -8.09 20.90 -4.61
CA LYS A 28 -8.40 22.23 -4.07
C LYS A 28 -7.22 22.87 -3.34
N ARG A 29 -6.43 22.09 -2.60
CA ARG A 29 -5.33 22.58 -1.77
C ARG A 29 -3.98 22.52 -2.48
N TYR A 30 -3.77 21.47 -3.27
CA TYR A 30 -2.50 21.23 -3.94
C TYR A 30 -2.60 21.41 -5.47
N GLU A 31 -3.72 21.97 -5.97
CA GLU A 31 -3.94 22.28 -7.39
C GLU A 31 -3.81 21.06 -8.32
N GLY A 32 -4.03 19.86 -7.80
CA GLY A 32 -3.84 18.62 -8.54
C GLY A 32 -2.37 18.19 -8.69
N ASP A 33 -1.42 18.93 -8.12
CA ASP A 33 0.01 18.63 -8.16
C ASP A 33 0.55 18.36 -6.75
N SER A 34 0.95 17.11 -6.50
CA SER A 34 1.59 16.73 -5.25
C SER A 34 2.87 17.51 -4.95
N ASN A 35 3.57 18.08 -5.93
CA ASN A 35 4.74 18.92 -5.66
C ASN A 35 4.39 20.11 -4.76
N ASN A 36 3.15 20.62 -4.84
CA ASN A 36 2.67 21.67 -3.95
C ASN A 36 2.55 21.21 -2.50
N LEU A 37 2.22 19.93 -2.26
CA LEU A 37 2.29 19.32 -0.92
C LEU A 37 3.73 19.30 -0.38
N LEU A 38 4.73 19.01 -1.22
CA LEU A 38 6.14 19.04 -0.80
C LEU A 38 6.60 20.47 -0.48
N LEU A 39 6.17 21.46 -1.26
CA LEU A 39 6.44 22.87 -1.03
C LEU A 39 5.80 23.37 0.28
N ASP A 40 4.53 23.05 0.53
CA ASP A 40 3.82 23.34 1.79
C ASP A 40 4.51 22.70 3.00
N ALA A 41 5.07 21.51 2.80
CA ALA A 41 5.86 20.81 3.80
C ALA A 41 7.25 21.43 4.04
N GLY A 42 7.62 22.48 3.31
CA GLY A 42 8.96 23.10 3.39
C GLY A 42 10.07 22.10 3.06
N CYS A 43 9.81 21.19 2.12
CA CYS A 43 10.70 20.08 1.74
C CYS A 43 11.00 19.07 2.87
N GLY A 44 10.26 19.10 3.99
CA GLY A 44 10.44 18.17 5.10
C GLY A 44 9.55 16.93 4.98
N ILE A 45 10.15 15.74 4.83
CA ILE A 45 9.45 14.46 4.62
C ILE A 45 8.50 14.14 5.79
N ASP A 46 8.93 14.38 7.03
CA ASP A 46 8.09 14.19 8.22
C ASP A 46 6.85 15.10 8.22
N LYS A 47 6.98 16.31 7.65
CA LYS A 47 5.87 17.24 7.51
C LYS A 47 4.93 16.81 6.38
N VAL A 48 5.46 16.28 5.27
CA VAL A 48 4.64 15.66 4.21
C VAL A 48 3.78 14.53 4.79
N GLY A 49 4.39 13.63 5.57
CA GLY A 49 3.66 12.51 6.19
C GLY A 49 2.55 12.98 7.14
N ARG A 50 2.78 14.07 7.89
CA ARG A 50 1.74 14.67 8.74
C ARG A 50 0.61 15.30 7.93
N LEU A 51 0.93 16.06 6.88
CA LEU A 51 -0.06 16.69 6.01
C LEU A 51 -0.92 15.65 5.27
N LEU A 52 -0.33 14.56 4.80
CA LEU A 52 -1.08 13.45 4.19
C LEU A 52 -2.09 12.83 5.18
N LYS A 53 -1.71 12.71 6.46
CA LYS A 53 -2.57 12.16 7.51
C LYS A 53 -3.71 13.08 7.96
N GLU A 54 -3.75 14.33 7.51
CA GLU A 54 -4.92 15.20 7.68
C GLU A 54 -6.12 14.72 6.85
N ALA A 55 -5.86 13.99 5.76
CA ALA A 55 -6.91 13.39 4.96
C ALA A 55 -7.51 12.16 5.66
N LYS A 56 -8.84 12.09 5.69
CA LYS A 56 -9.57 11.01 6.37
C LYS A 56 -9.26 9.65 5.74
N GLY A 57 -8.86 8.69 6.58
CA GLY A 57 -8.56 7.33 6.14
C GLY A 57 -7.10 7.12 5.69
N ILE A 58 -6.25 8.15 5.74
CA ILE A 58 -4.80 8.03 5.54
C ILE A 58 -4.13 7.78 6.89
N GLY A 59 -3.63 6.56 7.08
CA GLY A 59 -2.78 6.18 8.21
C GLY A 59 -1.31 6.06 7.81
N ASP A 60 -0.44 5.71 8.77
CA ASP A 60 1.01 5.61 8.55
C ASP A 60 1.38 4.72 7.36
N LEU A 61 0.71 3.56 7.22
CA LEU A 61 0.93 2.68 6.08
C LEU A 61 0.58 3.34 4.73
N ALA A 62 -0.48 4.14 4.67
CA ALA A 62 -0.86 4.80 3.43
C ALA A 62 0.19 5.86 3.04
N VAL A 63 0.81 6.50 4.03
CA VAL A 63 1.96 7.40 3.82
C VAL A 63 3.17 6.62 3.30
N GLU A 64 3.50 5.47 3.90
CA GLU A 64 4.59 4.61 3.42
C GLU A 64 4.39 4.19 1.96
N ILE A 65 3.19 3.71 1.60
CA ILE A 65 2.85 3.31 0.23
C ILE A 65 2.92 4.50 -0.74
N TYR A 66 2.50 5.69 -0.29
CA TYR A 66 2.66 6.90 -1.09
C TYR A 66 4.15 7.21 -1.35
N PHE A 67 5.00 7.06 -0.33
CA PHE A 67 6.46 7.25 -0.46
C PHE A 67 7.12 6.22 -1.38
N ASN A 68 6.62 4.98 -1.43
CA ASN A 68 7.08 3.99 -2.41
C ASN A 68 7.02 4.53 -3.84
N SER A 69 5.95 5.25 -4.19
CA SER A 69 5.73 5.76 -5.54
C SER A 69 6.39 7.12 -5.76
N VAL A 70 6.25 8.03 -4.81
CA VAL A 70 6.65 9.43 -5.00
C VAL A 70 8.16 9.60 -5.02
N GLN A 71 8.95 8.67 -4.47
CA GLN A 71 10.42 8.74 -4.51
C GLN A 71 10.98 8.79 -5.95
N SER A 72 10.22 8.30 -6.95
CA SER A 72 10.56 8.42 -8.37
C SER A 72 10.53 9.86 -8.90
N VAL A 73 9.72 10.72 -8.26
CA VAL A 73 9.53 12.15 -8.56
C VAL A 73 10.29 13.01 -7.55
N TRP A 74 10.42 12.55 -6.30
CA TRP A 74 11.11 13.20 -5.18
C TRP A 74 12.32 12.35 -4.75
N PRO A 75 13.46 12.41 -5.48
CA PRO A 75 14.65 11.60 -5.20
C PRO A 75 15.16 11.67 -3.76
N SER A 76 14.94 12.78 -3.06
CA SER A 76 15.38 12.98 -1.67
C SER A 76 14.69 12.05 -0.66
N ILE A 77 13.63 11.34 -1.06
CA ILE A 77 12.93 10.35 -0.23
C ILE A 77 13.51 8.94 -0.40
N ALA A 78 14.25 8.70 -1.49
CA ALA A 78 14.84 7.39 -1.72
C ALA A 78 16.02 7.16 -0.74
N PRO A 79 16.20 5.91 -0.26
CA PRO A 79 15.38 4.74 -0.54
C PRO A 79 14.15 4.62 0.40
N SER A 80 12.99 4.26 -0.16
CA SER A 80 11.77 4.01 0.62
C SER A 80 11.08 2.71 0.19
N VAL A 81 10.67 1.90 1.17
CA VAL A 81 9.81 0.72 1.01
C VAL A 81 8.88 0.63 2.22
N ASP A 82 7.58 0.42 1.98
CA ASP A 82 6.62 0.23 3.06
C ASP A 82 6.90 -1.04 3.88
N SER A 83 6.54 -0.97 5.15
CA SER A 83 6.80 -2.01 6.14
C SER A 83 6.25 -3.39 5.76
N ARG A 84 5.12 -3.44 5.04
CA ARG A 84 4.52 -4.72 4.61
C ARG A 84 5.27 -5.33 3.44
N SER A 85 5.65 -4.52 2.46
CA SER A 85 6.46 -4.97 1.32
C SER A 85 7.86 -5.38 1.75
N LEU A 86 8.47 -4.67 2.69
CA LEU A 86 9.78 -5.03 3.25
C LEU A 86 9.75 -6.39 3.96
N LYS A 87 8.67 -6.68 4.70
CA LYS A 87 8.45 -8.01 5.27
C LYS A 87 8.36 -9.09 4.19
N THR A 88 7.64 -8.81 3.09
CA THR A 88 7.56 -9.75 1.96
C THR A 88 8.93 -9.96 1.31
N ALA A 89 9.77 -8.93 1.17
CA ALA A 89 11.14 -9.05 0.68
C ALA A 89 11.98 -10.02 1.54
N ALA A 90 11.83 -9.95 2.87
CA ALA A 90 12.47 -10.90 3.79
C ALA A 90 11.98 -12.34 3.57
N GLU A 91 10.66 -12.52 3.43
CA GLU A 91 10.03 -13.85 3.23
C GLU A 91 10.44 -14.52 1.92
N ILE A 92 10.78 -13.74 0.89
CA ILE A 92 11.22 -14.25 -0.42
C ILE A 92 12.74 -14.22 -0.61
N GLY A 93 13.51 -13.87 0.42
CA GLY A 93 14.97 -13.96 0.44
C GLY A 93 15.72 -12.81 -0.24
N ILE A 94 15.06 -11.67 -0.50
CA ILE A 94 15.73 -10.47 -1.06
C ILE A 94 16.51 -9.68 0.02
N GLY A 95 16.13 -9.84 1.29
CA GLY A 95 16.72 -9.10 2.41
C GLY A 95 15.90 -7.86 2.79
N THR A 96 16.36 -7.14 3.81
CA THR A 96 15.66 -5.95 4.36
C THR A 96 16.56 -4.72 4.50
N ASP A 97 17.83 -4.81 4.12
CA ASP A 97 18.73 -3.66 4.14
C ASP A 97 18.42 -2.76 2.93
N LEU A 98 17.82 -1.61 3.20
CA LEU A 98 17.42 -0.67 2.16
C LEU A 98 18.61 -0.07 1.42
N ASP A 99 19.75 0.12 2.09
CA ASP A 99 20.95 0.69 1.48
C ASP A 99 21.60 -0.33 0.54
N GLU A 100 21.68 -1.61 0.94
CA GLU A 100 22.15 -2.68 0.06
C GLU A 100 21.24 -2.86 -1.17
N ILE A 101 19.92 -2.90 -0.95
CA ILE A 101 18.93 -2.98 -2.04
C ILE A 101 19.09 -1.78 -2.98
N TYR A 102 19.20 -0.58 -2.43
CA TYR A 102 19.32 0.63 -3.23
C TYR A 102 20.64 0.69 -4.01
N ASN A 103 21.74 0.23 -3.41
CA ASN A 103 23.01 0.06 -4.11
C ASN A 103 22.90 -0.93 -5.28
N ALA A 104 22.23 -2.07 -5.09
CA ALA A 104 22.00 -3.05 -6.15
C ALA A 104 21.13 -2.53 -7.29
N LEU A 105 20.32 -1.49 -7.02
CA LEU A 105 19.51 -0.78 -7.99
C LEU A 105 20.21 0.46 -8.57
N ASP A 106 21.56 0.50 -8.53
CA ASP A 106 22.41 1.60 -9.01
C ASP A 106 22.10 2.96 -8.35
N ARG A 107 21.52 2.95 -7.15
CA ARG A 107 20.99 4.13 -6.45
C ARG A 107 20.02 4.97 -7.31
N ASP A 108 19.24 4.33 -8.18
CA ASP A 108 18.21 5.00 -8.99
C ASP A 108 16.85 5.05 -8.25
N PRO A 109 16.35 6.25 -7.86
CA PRO A 109 15.06 6.39 -7.19
C PRO A 109 13.88 5.81 -7.97
N LYS A 110 13.92 5.82 -9.31
CA LYS A 110 12.85 5.25 -10.14
C LYS A 110 12.84 3.73 -10.06
N ARG A 111 14.02 3.10 -10.12
CA ARG A 111 14.15 1.65 -9.93
C ARG A 111 13.73 1.24 -8.52
N MET A 112 14.10 2.05 -7.52
CA MET A 112 13.67 1.85 -6.14
C MET A 112 12.14 1.90 -6.00
N SER A 113 11.50 2.89 -6.65
CA SER A 113 10.04 3.00 -6.69
C SER A 113 9.39 1.77 -7.35
N TRP A 114 9.90 1.33 -8.50
CA TRP A 114 9.36 0.13 -9.17
C TRP A 114 9.55 -1.13 -8.33
N PHE A 115 10.69 -1.27 -7.67
CA PHE A 115 10.97 -2.38 -6.78
C PHE A 115 9.97 -2.41 -5.60
N ALA A 116 9.80 -1.28 -4.90
CA ALA A 116 8.88 -1.18 -3.77
C ALA A 116 7.42 -1.52 -4.18
N ASN A 117 6.95 -0.96 -5.29
CA ASN A 117 5.60 -1.23 -5.80
C ASN A 117 5.45 -2.67 -6.32
N GLY A 118 6.50 -3.24 -6.93
CA GLY A 118 6.52 -4.63 -7.35
C GLY A 118 6.40 -5.60 -6.17
N LEU A 119 7.06 -5.30 -5.05
CA LEU A 119 6.91 -6.07 -3.81
C LEU A 119 5.50 -5.96 -3.24
N SER A 120 4.87 -4.78 -3.30
CA SER A 120 3.47 -4.61 -2.89
C SER A 120 2.54 -5.51 -3.70
N GLU A 121 2.74 -5.62 -5.02
CA GLU A 121 1.96 -6.52 -5.88
C GLU A 121 2.15 -8.00 -5.53
N VAL A 122 3.39 -8.43 -5.29
CA VAL A 122 3.69 -9.81 -4.85
C VAL A 122 3.02 -10.11 -3.52
N GLN A 123 3.07 -9.17 -2.58
CA GLN A 123 2.44 -9.30 -1.27
C GLN A 123 0.91 -9.44 -1.37
N LEU A 124 0.27 -8.65 -2.25
CA LEU A 124 -1.16 -8.69 -2.46
C LEU A 124 -1.60 -10.01 -3.11
N LYS A 125 -0.86 -10.49 -4.10
CA LYS A 125 -1.12 -11.80 -4.75
C LYS A 125 -1.01 -12.95 -3.75
N LYS A 126 0.06 -12.99 -2.94
CA LYS A 126 0.24 -14.01 -1.89
C LYS A 126 -0.94 -14.01 -0.89
N LYS A 127 -1.42 -12.82 -0.50
CA LYS A 127 -2.60 -12.71 0.37
C LYS A 127 -3.90 -13.15 -0.29
N GLN A 128 -4.06 -12.89 -1.59
CA GLN A 128 -5.23 -13.34 -2.34
C GLN A 128 -5.24 -14.87 -2.44
N GLU A 129 -4.10 -15.48 -2.76
CA GLU A 129 -3.95 -16.95 -2.77
C GLU A 129 -4.29 -17.55 -1.41
N VAL A 130 -3.77 -17.01 -0.31
CA VAL A 130 -4.13 -17.48 1.05
C VAL A 130 -5.62 -17.33 1.33
N ARG A 131 -6.23 -16.21 0.93
CA ARG A 131 -7.68 -15.98 1.11
C ARG A 131 -8.53 -16.96 0.31
N ASP A 132 -8.10 -17.27 -0.91
CA ASP A 132 -8.76 -18.23 -1.79
C ASP A 132 -8.55 -19.67 -1.30
N PHE A 133 -7.45 -19.93 -0.57
CA PHE A 133 -7.13 -21.23 0.04
C PHE A 133 -7.69 -21.46 1.44
N GLU A 134 -8.10 -20.44 2.21
CA GLU A 134 -8.59 -20.59 3.58
C GLU A 134 -10.08 -21.02 3.60
N PRO A 135 -10.38 -22.34 3.69
CA PRO A 135 -11.72 -22.88 3.53
C PRO A 135 -12.28 -23.14 4.92
N ALA A 136 -12.32 -22.12 5.78
CA ALA A 136 -13.01 -22.23 7.08
C ALA A 136 -14.52 -22.57 6.90
N TYR A 137 -15.02 -22.58 5.65
CA TYR A 137 -16.33 -23.10 5.27
C TYR A 137 -16.37 -24.58 4.81
N GLN A 138 -15.25 -25.22 4.45
CA GLN A 138 -15.24 -26.67 4.17
C GLN A 138 -15.27 -27.51 5.45
N ILE A 139 -14.84 -26.97 6.59
CA ILE A 139 -14.93 -27.66 7.89
C ILE A 139 -16.41 -27.89 8.27
N HIS A 140 -17.31 -26.99 7.89
CA HIS A 140 -18.75 -27.16 8.14
C HIS A 140 -19.37 -28.27 7.26
N GLN A 141 -18.93 -28.43 6.02
CA GLN A 141 -19.40 -29.53 5.15
C GLN A 141 -18.77 -30.89 5.47
N CYS A 142 -17.50 -30.95 5.91
CA CYS A 142 -16.89 -32.21 6.35
C CYS A 142 -17.52 -32.74 7.65
N ILE A 143 -17.96 -31.87 8.56
CA ILE A 143 -18.65 -32.28 9.79
C ILE A 143 -20.09 -32.72 9.49
N LEU A 144 -20.82 -32.01 8.63
CA LEU A 144 -22.19 -32.38 8.25
C LEU A 144 -22.26 -33.69 7.44
N THR A 145 -21.29 -33.95 6.56
CA THR A 145 -21.25 -35.19 5.76
C THR A 145 -20.93 -36.44 6.60
N ARG A 146 -20.31 -36.28 7.78
CA ARG A 146 -20.05 -37.38 8.73
C ARG A 146 -21.22 -37.64 9.69
N MET A 147 -22.12 -36.68 9.90
CA MET A 147 -23.28 -36.83 10.79
C MET A 147 -24.53 -37.40 10.11
N THR A 148 -24.59 -37.47 8.79
CA THR A 148 -25.73 -38.05 8.02
C THR A 148 -25.47 -39.47 7.50
N ARG A 149 -24.41 -40.16 7.96
CA ARG A 149 -24.12 -41.58 7.69
C ARG A 149 -24.02 -42.42 8.97
N LEU A 150 -24.79 -42.08 10.00
CA LEU A 150 -25.15 -42.96 11.12
C LEU A 150 -26.65 -43.23 11.06
#